data_AF-A0A2V2GIE4-F1
#
_entry.id   AF-A0A2V2GIE4-F1
#
_cell.length_a   1.000
_cell.length_b   1.000
_cell.length_c   1.000
_cell.angle_alpha   90.00
_cell.angle_beta   90.00
_cell.angle_gamma   90.00
#
_symmetry.space_group_name_H-M   'P 1'
#
loop_
_entity.id
_entity.type
_entity.pdbx_description
1 polymer ?
#
loop_
_entity_poly.entity_id
_entity_poly.type
_entity_poly.pdbx_seq_one_letter_code
_entity_poly.pdbx_strand_id
1 'polypeptide(L)'
;MKMYSKRILTSAIALGMCIGMTACGDDKTTDETTAETTAVTTTASETTAETTVETTAPETEEEKIGINQDLVSEYGQTFAEISAKHGKITGYVALHGGPFFEFETGYGVYFFYGTDIMNPSAWGTIEETGEKFPLPDDDFKCINIEGIKASDFFDREFETLTPQDVGSIKGMQLHNAGRNELAWEKSIRNYYSTYSYDAFSHENTGFTGDNTIITMYQIDDGIIAPDTMVNIDLWKTDADVYLGTTQN
;
A
#
# COMPACT_ATOMS: atom_id res chain seq x y z
N MET A 1 -41.53 -2.26 16.51
CA MET A 1 -40.29 -3.04 16.31
C MET A 1 -39.17 -2.29 17.03
N LYS A 2 -38.43 -2.98 17.90
CA LYS A 2 -37.56 -2.41 18.94
C LYS A 2 -36.32 -1.71 18.36
N MET A 3 -36.11 -0.43 18.69
CA MET A 3 -34.81 0.25 18.54
C MET A 3 -34.17 0.36 19.93
N TYR A 4 -33.04 -0.32 20.13
CA TYR A 4 -32.21 -0.17 21.33
C TYR A 4 -31.12 0.90 21.10
N SER A 5 -31.25 1.97 21.88
CA SER A 5 -30.21 2.72 22.61
C SER A 5 -28.82 2.89 21.96
N LYS A 6 -28.54 4.11 21.47
CA LYS A 6 -27.19 4.63 21.23
C LYS A 6 -26.48 4.84 22.57
N ARG A 7 -25.35 4.17 22.80
CA ARG A 7 -24.42 4.51 23.88
C ARG A 7 -23.46 5.59 23.37
N ILE A 8 -23.56 6.79 23.92
CA ILE A 8 -22.55 7.85 23.81
C ILE A 8 -21.56 7.59 24.94
N LEU A 9 -20.31 7.26 24.60
CA LEU A 9 -19.22 7.13 25.58
C LEU A 9 -18.39 8.43 25.54
N THR A 10 -18.73 9.36 26.42
CA THR A 10 -17.95 10.59 26.66
C THR A 10 -16.79 10.24 27.58
N SER A 11 -15.56 10.25 27.06
CA SER A 11 -14.36 10.04 27.88
C SER A 11 -13.71 11.40 28.18
N ALA A 12 -13.70 11.77 29.45
CA ALA A 12 -13.08 12.98 29.98
C ALA A 12 -11.55 12.83 30.04
N ILE A 13 -10.81 13.78 29.47
CA ILE A 13 -9.35 13.87 29.59
C ILE A 13 -9.04 14.68 30.85
N ALA A 14 -8.49 14.02 31.87
CA ALA A 14 -7.91 14.67 33.03
C ALA A 14 -6.42 14.98 32.73
N LEU A 15 -6.11 16.27 32.57
CA LEU A 15 -4.75 16.78 32.53
C LEU A 15 -4.21 16.92 33.96
N GLY A 16 -3.09 16.26 34.24
CA GLY A 16 -2.37 16.47 35.48
C GLY A 16 -1.07 15.69 35.53
N MET A 17 0.04 16.32 35.15
CA MET A 17 1.35 15.97 35.69
C MET A 17 2.28 17.19 35.66
N CYS A 18 2.48 17.76 36.85
CA CYS A 18 3.55 18.69 37.16
C CYS A 18 4.80 17.90 37.57
N ILE A 19 5.96 18.26 37.04
CA ILE A 19 7.29 18.03 37.63
C ILE A 19 8.05 19.33 37.29
N GLY A 20 8.64 20.10 38.21
CA GLY A 20 9.34 19.78 39.45
C GLY A 20 10.80 20.20 39.25
N MET A 21 11.18 21.36 39.81
CA MET A 21 12.49 22.03 39.66
C MET A 21 13.63 21.31 40.41
N THR A 22 14.85 21.36 39.85
CA THR A 22 16.15 21.50 40.57
C THR A 22 17.16 22.07 39.55
N ALA A 23 17.60 23.33 39.59
CA ALA A 23 18.51 24.02 40.54
C ALA A 23 20.02 23.71 40.34
N CYS A 24 20.70 24.71 39.76
CA CYS A 24 22.06 25.23 40.00
C CYS A 24 23.31 24.34 39.92
N GLY A 25 24.33 24.88 39.22
CA GLY A 25 25.70 24.88 39.73
C GLY A 25 26.81 24.86 38.67
N ASP A 26 27.44 26.01 38.46
CA ASP A 26 28.49 26.34 37.49
C ASP A 26 29.87 25.64 37.65
N ASP A 27 30.49 25.38 36.50
CA ASP A 27 31.83 25.84 36.06
C ASP A 27 33.10 25.56 36.93
N LYS A 28 34.05 24.76 36.41
CA LYS A 28 35.40 25.21 35.96
C LYS A 28 36.42 24.09 35.72
N THR A 29 37.37 24.49 34.86
CA THR A 29 38.46 23.81 34.14
C THR A 29 39.74 23.45 34.91
N THR A 30 40.54 22.58 34.26
CA THR A 30 42.03 22.59 34.13
C THR A 30 42.85 21.52 34.89
N ASP A 31 43.27 20.51 34.12
CA ASP A 31 44.64 20.01 33.79
C ASP A 31 45.66 19.52 34.85
N GLU A 32 46.51 18.62 34.31
CA GLU A 32 47.82 18.07 34.72
C GLU A 32 47.97 16.79 35.59
N THR A 33 48.27 15.68 34.88
CA THR A 33 49.58 14.97 34.83
C THR A 33 50.10 14.12 36.02
N THR A 34 50.18 12.80 35.75
CA THR A 34 51.28 11.83 36.06
C THR A 34 51.41 11.11 37.41
N ALA A 35 51.41 9.77 37.30
CA ALA A 35 52.34 8.76 37.88
C ALA A 35 51.70 7.58 38.66
N GLU A 36 51.91 6.39 38.06
CA GLU A 36 52.28 5.09 38.64
C GLU A 36 51.40 4.38 39.69
N THR A 37 50.81 3.29 39.20
CA THR A 37 50.98 1.89 39.64
C THR A 37 50.95 1.58 41.15
N THR A 38 49.88 0.92 41.60
CA THR A 38 49.99 -0.22 42.55
C THR A 38 48.78 -1.13 42.38
N ALA A 39 49.05 -2.39 42.08
CA ALA A 39 48.05 -3.46 41.99
C ALA A 39 47.47 -3.79 43.37
N VAL A 40 46.13 -3.80 43.48
CA VAL A 40 45.43 -4.42 44.60
C VAL A 40 44.32 -5.31 44.05
N THR A 41 44.54 -6.61 44.23
CA THR A 41 43.61 -7.71 43.95
C THR A 41 42.29 -7.48 44.67
N THR A 42 41.19 -7.38 43.92
CA THR A 42 39.84 -7.41 44.47
C THR A 42 39.05 -8.49 43.74
N THR A 43 38.67 -9.52 44.47
CA THR A 43 37.80 -10.62 44.02
C THR A 43 36.42 -10.05 43.72
N ALA A 44 36.05 -9.93 42.45
CA ALA A 44 34.71 -9.55 42.02
C ALA A 44 33.90 -10.81 41.70
N SER A 45 32.77 -10.96 42.40
CA SER A 45 31.74 -11.97 42.17
C SER A 45 31.12 -11.77 40.79
N GLU A 46 31.26 -12.75 39.90
CA GLU A 46 30.55 -12.80 38.63
C GLU A 46 29.09 -13.17 38.90
N THR A 47 28.19 -12.18 38.84
CA THR A 47 26.77 -12.44 38.58
C THR A 47 26.61 -12.47 37.07
N THR A 48 26.58 -13.67 36.51
CA THR A 48 26.24 -13.91 35.10
C THR A 48 24.79 -13.47 34.87
N ALA A 49 24.59 -12.34 34.22
CA ALA A 49 23.30 -11.99 33.65
C ALA A 49 23.06 -12.91 32.45
N GLU A 50 22.08 -13.81 32.54
CA GLU A 50 21.54 -14.53 31.39
C GLU A 50 20.97 -13.49 30.41
N THR A 51 21.76 -13.16 29.38
CA THR A 51 21.21 -12.56 28.17
C THR A 51 20.51 -13.69 27.42
N THR A 52 19.21 -13.82 27.61
CA THR A 52 18.35 -14.57 26.69
C THR A 52 18.41 -13.88 25.34
N VAL A 53 19.28 -14.38 24.46
CA VAL A 53 19.24 -14.08 23.03
C VAL A 53 17.99 -14.78 22.51
N GLU A 54 16.96 -13.98 22.24
CA GLU A 54 15.78 -14.42 21.48
C GLU A 54 16.27 -14.83 20.09
N THR A 55 16.48 -16.14 19.92
CA THR A 55 16.92 -16.72 18.65
C THR A 55 15.66 -16.86 17.82
N THR A 56 15.34 -15.84 17.02
CA THR A 56 14.33 -15.95 15.96
C THR A 56 14.82 -17.02 14.98
N ALA A 57 14.10 -18.12 14.90
CA ALA A 57 14.37 -19.16 13.91
C ALA A 57 14.30 -18.54 12.50
N PRO A 58 15.15 -18.96 11.55
CA PRO A 58 15.09 -18.44 10.20
C PRO A 58 13.75 -18.85 9.60
N GLU A 59 12.96 -17.87 9.17
CA GLU A 59 11.71 -18.09 8.44
C GLU A 59 12.01 -19.06 7.27
N THR A 60 11.38 -20.22 7.30
CA THR A 60 11.42 -21.16 6.17
C THR A 60 10.75 -20.48 4.96
N GLU A 61 11.26 -20.73 3.74
CA GLU A 61 10.72 -20.14 2.50
C GLU A 61 9.19 -20.28 2.33
N GLU A 62 8.56 -21.24 3.00
CA GLU A 62 7.10 -21.43 3.04
C GLU A 62 6.34 -20.36 3.86
N GLU A 63 6.99 -19.63 4.76
CA GLU A 63 6.38 -18.56 5.59
C GLU A 63 6.47 -17.16 4.96
N LYS A 64 7.28 -16.98 3.91
CA LYS A 64 7.42 -15.68 3.25
C LYS A 64 6.13 -15.26 2.54
N ILE A 65 5.67 -14.04 2.83
CA ILE A 65 4.53 -13.43 2.16
C ILE A 65 4.76 -13.33 0.65
N GLY A 66 3.75 -13.72 -0.14
CA GLY A 66 3.75 -13.64 -1.59
C GLY A 66 2.72 -12.65 -2.12
N ILE A 67 2.73 -12.42 -3.44
CA ILE A 67 1.73 -11.61 -4.14
C ILE A 67 0.60 -12.52 -4.63
N ASN A 68 -0.65 -12.08 -4.47
CA ASN A 68 -1.83 -12.75 -5.00
C ASN A 68 -1.78 -12.80 -6.54
N GLN A 69 -1.42 -13.97 -7.09
CA GLN A 69 -1.29 -14.15 -8.53
C GLN A 69 -2.63 -14.14 -9.27
N ASP A 70 -3.73 -14.45 -8.59
CA ASP A 70 -5.07 -14.36 -9.18
C ASP A 70 -5.41 -12.91 -9.53
N LEU A 71 -5.10 -11.97 -8.63
CA LEU A 71 -5.23 -10.53 -8.87
C LEU A 71 -4.26 -10.05 -9.96
N VAL A 72 -2.98 -10.44 -9.91
CA VAL A 72 -1.98 -10.07 -10.93
C VAL A 72 -2.45 -10.49 -12.33
N SER A 73 -3.09 -11.65 -12.46
CA SER A 73 -3.56 -12.17 -13.74
C SER A 73 -4.71 -11.40 -14.36
N GLU A 74 -5.43 -10.57 -13.60
CA GLU A 74 -6.51 -9.71 -14.11
C GLU A 74 -5.97 -8.54 -14.93
N TYR A 75 -4.72 -8.16 -14.68
CA TYR A 75 -4.06 -7.13 -15.45
C TYR A 75 -3.92 -7.57 -16.90
N GLY A 76 -4.54 -6.82 -17.81
CA GLY A 76 -4.58 -7.13 -19.24
C GLY A 76 -5.67 -8.06 -19.73
N GLN A 77 -6.50 -8.60 -18.82
CA GLN A 77 -7.73 -9.28 -19.22
C GLN A 77 -8.73 -8.29 -19.83
N THR A 78 -9.62 -8.81 -20.67
CA THR A 78 -10.66 -8.00 -21.28
C THR A 78 -11.81 -7.71 -20.32
N PHE A 79 -12.62 -6.71 -20.63
CA PHE A 79 -13.83 -6.40 -19.87
C PHE A 79 -14.76 -7.60 -19.74
N ALA A 80 -14.95 -8.39 -20.81
CA ALA A 80 -15.76 -9.60 -20.77
C ALA A 80 -15.18 -10.67 -19.82
N GLU A 81 -13.86 -10.84 -19.77
CA GLU A 81 -13.18 -11.79 -18.88
C GLU A 81 -13.33 -11.37 -17.41
N ILE A 82 -13.08 -10.09 -17.11
CA ILE A 82 -13.26 -9.52 -15.76
C ILE A 82 -14.72 -9.59 -15.32
N SER A 83 -15.67 -9.24 -16.19
CA SER A 83 -17.10 -9.33 -15.90
C SER A 83 -17.55 -10.77 -15.64
N ALA A 84 -17.02 -11.74 -16.40
CA ALA A 84 -17.32 -13.14 -16.18
C ALA A 84 -16.79 -13.64 -14.83
N LYS A 85 -15.66 -13.11 -14.38
CA LYS A 85 -15.02 -13.48 -13.10
C LYS A 85 -15.66 -12.80 -11.89
N HIS A 86 -15.90 -11.50 -11.97
CA HIS A 86 -16.31 -10.68 -10.81
C HIS A 86 -17.78 -10.32 -10.77
N GLY A 87 -18.53 -10.68 -11.81
CA GLY A 87 -19.96 -10.39 -11.93
C GLY A 87 -20.21 -9.07 -12.66
N LYS A 88 -21.37 -8.48 -12.39
CA LYS A 88 -21.76 -7.21 -13.01
C LYS A 88 -21.12 -6.00 -12.35
N ILE A 89 -21.13 -4.88 -13.06
CA ILE A 89 -20.74 -3.59 -12.52
C ILE A 89 -21.81 -3.12 -11.53
N THR A 90 -21.38 -2.73 -10.33
CA THR A 90 -22.25 -2.22 -9.25
C THR A 90 -22.15 -0.71 -9.07
N GLY A 91 -21.10 -0.09 -9.61
CA GLY A 91 -20.80 1.33 -9.42
C GLY A 91 -19.64 1.79 -10.29
N TYR A 92 -19.37 3.09 -10.26
CA TYR A 92 -18.18 3.66 -10.89
C TYR A 92 -17.67 4.87 -10.12
N VAL A 93 -16.39 5.19 -10.34
CA VAL A 93 -15.73 6.37 -9.79
C VAL A 93 -15.03 7.11 -10.94
N ALA A 94 -15.13 8.43 -10.99
CA ALA A 94 -14.42 9.23 -11.98
C ALA A 94 -13.04 9.62 -11.44
N LEU A 95 -11.99 8.92 -11.89
CA LEU A 95 -10.60 9.15 -11.50
C LEU A 95 -9.76 9.44 -12.75
N HIS A 96 -8.73 10.28 -12.62
CA HIS A 96 -7.76 10.55 -13.70
C HIS A 96 -8.38 10.95 -15.07
N GLY A 97 -9.60 11.50 -15.07
CA GLY A 97 -10.33 11.86 -16.29
C GLY A 97 -10.96 10.67 -17.04
N GLY A 98 -11.14 9.53 -16.37
CA GLY A 98 -11.74 8.29 -16.89
C GLY A 98 -12.72 7.65 -15.88
N PRO A 99 -13.63 6.77 -16.33
CA PRO A 99 -14.47 5.99 -15.43
C PRO A 99 -13.74 4.72 -14.98
N PHE A 100 -13.70 4.49 -13.68
CA PHE A 100 -13.23 3.25 -13.06
C PHE A 100 -14.45 2.49 -12.53
N PHE A 101 -14.53 1.19 -12.77
CA PHE A 101 -15.72 0.38 -12.52
C PHE A 101 -15.55 -0.52 -11.31
N GLU A 102 -16.59 -0.56 -10.47
CA GLU A 102 -16.72 -1.50 -9.35
C GLU A 102 -17.50 -2.72 -9.82
N PHE A 103 -17.03 -3.93 -9.46
CA PHE A 103 -17.72 -5.19 -9.72
C PHE A 103 -18.17 -5.85 -8.41
N GLU A 104 -19.19 -6.71 -8.47
CA GLU A 104 -19.77 -7.38 -7.29
C GLU A 104 -18.73 -8.05 -6.38
N THR A 105 -17.70 -8.67 -6.98
CA THR A 105 -16.62 -9.35 -6.26
C THR A 105 -15.23 -8.90 -6.71
N GLY A 106 -15.12 -7.69 -7.27
CA GLY A 106 -13.85 -7.10 -7.69
C GLY A 106 -12.95 -6.75 -6.50
N TYR A 107 -11.64 -6.74 -6.72
CA TYR A 107 -10.65 -6.37 -5.69
C TYR A 107 -10.59 -4.86 -5.41
N GLY A 108 -11.05 -4.04 -6.36
CA GLY A 108 -11.01 -2.59 -6.31
C GLY A 108 -11.85 -1.98 -7.45
N VAL A 109 -11.37 -0.87 -7.99
CA VAL A 109 -11.98 -0.21 -9.14
C VAL A 109 -11.11 -0.37 -10.39
N TYR A 110 -11.71 -0.76 -11.49
CA TYR A 110 -11.01 -1.20 -12.70
C TYR A 110 -11.15 -0.18 -13.82
N PHE A 111 -10.05 0.16 -14.48
CA PHE A 111 -10.07 0.99 -15.68
C PHE A 111 -9.73 0.15 -16.92
N PHE A 112 -10.59 0.28 -17.93
CA PHE A 112 -10.43 -0.37 -19.22
C PHE A 112 -10.03 0.64 -20.27
N TYR A 113 -8.90 0.38 -20.93
CA TYR A 113 -8.38 1.26 -21.94
C TYR A 113 -9.33 1.34 -23.15
N GLY A 114 -9.52 2.55 -23.69
CA GLY A 114 -10.45 2.80 -24.80
C GLY A 114 -11.83 3.25 -24.36
N THR A 115 -12.15 3.19 -23.06
CA THR A 115 -13.43 3.69 -22.53
C THR A 115 -13.51 5.22 -22.70
N ASP A 116 -14.23 5.66 -23.74
CA ASP A 116 -14.38 7.07 -24.09
C ASP A 116 -15.64 7.67 -23.46
N ILE A 117 -15.44 8.61 -22.52
CA ILE A 117 -16.54 9.36 -21.90
C ILE A 117 -17.21 10.33 -22.89
N MET A 118 -16.47 10.72 -23.94
CA MET A 118 -16.93 11.68 -24.93
C MET A 118 -17.77 11.04 -26.04
N ASN A 119 -17.81 9.70 -26.14
CA ASN A 119 -18.60 9.00 -27.14
C ASN A 119 -19.91 8.42 -26.55
N PRO A 120 -21.07 9.07 -26.80
CA PRO A 120 -22.34 8.69 -26.20
C PRO A 120 -22.94 7.36 -26.68
N SER A 121 -22.38 6.72 -27.72
CA SER A 121 -22.91 5.45 -28.25
C SER A 121 -22.64 4.23 -27.37
N ALA A 122 -21.72 4.33 -26.40
CA ALA A 122 -21.35 3.24 -25.47
C ALA A 122 -22.08 3.32 -24.11
N TRP A 123 -23.15 4.13 -24.00
CA TRP A 123 -23.80 4.36 -22.71
C TRP A 123 -24.67 3.18 -22.28
N GLY A 124 -24.25 2.52 -21.20
CA GLY A 124 -24.99 1.50 -20.50
C GLY A 124 -25.79 2.05 -19.32
N THR A 125 -26.34 1.14 -18.52
CA THR A 125 -27.01 1.46 -17.26
C THR A 125 -26.53 0.48 -16.20
N ILE A 126 -26.06 0.96 -15.05
CA ILE A 126 -25.82 0.10 -13.87
C ILE A 126 -27.22 -0.26 -13.37
N GLU A 127 -27.54 -1.56 -13.36
CA GLU A 127 -28.88 -2.00 -13.01
C GLU A 127 -29.25 -1.63 -11.56
N GLU A 128 -28.28 -1.67 -10.64
CA GLU A 128 -28.48 -1.36 -9.21
C GLU A 128 -28.90 0.09 -8.97
N THR A 129 -28.27 1.03 -9.66
CA THR A 129 -28.41 2.48 -9.41
C THR A 129 -29.29 3.16 -10.44
N GLY A 130 -29.49 2.55 -11.62
CA GLY A 130 -30.13 3.16 -12.77
C GLY A 130 -29.30 4.26 -13.42
N GLU A 131 -28.05 4.46 -12.98
CA GLU A 131 -27.15 5.47 -13.53
C GLU A 131 -26.68 5.06 -14.92
N LYS A 132 -26.64 6.05 -15.82
CA LYS A 132 -26.13 5.85 -17.18
C LYS A 132 -24.71 6.38 -17.29
N PHE A 133 -23.86 5.60 -17.95
CA PHE A 133 -22.45 5.89 -18.09
C PHE A 133 -21.87 5.10 -19.27
N PRO A 134 -20.72 5.50 -19.84
CA PRO A 134 -20.03 4.75 -20.88
C PRO A 134 -19.52 3.41 -20.33
N LEU A 135 -20.06 2.30 -20.83
CA LEU A 135 -19.53 0.97 -20.56
C LEU A 135 -18.31 0.70 -21.46
N PRO A 136 -17.31 -0.05 -20.99
CA PRO A 136 -16.27 -0.59 -21.87
C PRO A 136 -16.86 -1.56 -22.89
N ASP A 137 -16.25 -1.65 -24.08
CA ASP A 137 -16.51 -2.76 -24.99
C ASP A 137 -15.87 -4.06 -24.42
N ASP A 138 -16.45 -5.21 -24.77
CA ASP A 138 -16.07 -6.54 -24.25
C ASP A 138 -14.58 -6.89 -24.41
N ASP A 139 -13.93 -6.35 -25.44
CA ASP A 139 -12.52 -6.60 -25.77
C ASP A 139 -11.55 -5.57 -25.19
N PHE A 140 -12.05 -4.53 -24.53
CA PHE A 140 -11.20 -3.52 -23.89
C PHE A 140 -10.44 -4.12 -22.72
N LYS A 141 -9.14 -3.84 -22.65
CA LYS A 141 -8.25 -4.44 -21.65
C LYS A 141 -8.16 -3.62 -20.38
N CYS A 142 -8.16 -4.29 -19.23
CA CYS A 142 -7.84 -3.66 -17.95
C CYS A 142 -6.37 -3.25 -17.92
N ILE A 143 -6.10 -1.97 -17.64
CA ILE A 143 -4.74 -1.44 -17.52
C ILE A 143 -4.46 -0.75 -16.19
N ASN A 144 -5.48 -0.65 -15.33
CA ASN A 144 -5.34 -0.07 -14.00
C ASN A 144 -6.40 -0.67 -13.07
N ILE A 145 -5.97 -1.02 -11.85
CA ILE A 145 -6.82 -1.42 -10.73
C ILE A 145 -6.41 -0.59 -9.51
N GLU A 146 -7.32 0.23 -9.00
CA GLU A 146 -7.08 1.09 -7.84
C GLU A 146 -7.93 0.68 -6.64
N GLY A 147 -7.51 1.11 -5.45
CA GLY A 147 -8.33 0.91 -4.24
C GLY A 147 -8.27 -0.50 -3.66
N ILE A 148 -7.34 -1.35 -4.13
CA ILE A 148 -7.15 -2.71 -3.63
C ILE A 148 -6.70 -2.65 -2.17
N LYS A 149 -7.19 -3.55 -1.31
CA LYS A 149 -6.63 -3.68 0.05
C LYS A 149 -5.36 -4.52 0.02
N ALA A 150 -4.36 -4.15 0.81
CA ALA A 150 -3.15 -4.94 0.93
C ALA A 150 -3.43 -6.39 1.36
N SER A 151 -4.46 -6.63 2.18
CA SER A 151 -4.95 -7.99 2.51
C SER A 151 -5.34 -8.84 1.30
N ASP A 152 -5.80 -8.21 0.22
CA ASP A 152 -6.23 -8.89 -1.00
C ASP A 152 -5.09 -8.95 -2.03
N PHE A 153 -4.13 -8.03 -1.93
CA PHE A 153 -2.93 -7.98 -2.77
C PHE A 153 -1.89 -9.05 -2.39
N PHE A 154 -1.77 -9.37 -1.10
CA PHE A 154 -0.87 -10.42 -0.62
C PHE A 154 -1.58 -11.77 -0.51
N ASP A 155 -0.83 -12.86 -0.66
CA ASP A 155 -1.38 -14.23 -0.74
C ASP A 155 -1.73 -14.88 0.62
N ARG A 156 -1.53 -14.15 1.71
CA ARG A 156 -1.75 -14.63 3.08
C ARG A 156 -1.99 -13.47 4.05
N GLU A 157 -2.48 -13.82 5.24
CA GLU A 157 -2.67 -12.87 6.33
C GLU A 157 -1.32 -12.37 6.88
N PHE A 158 -1.29 -11.10 7.29
CA PHE A 158 -0.15 -10.45 7.94
C PHE A 158 -0.67 -9.37 8.90
N GLU A 159 0.12 -9.01 9.92
CA GLU A 159 -0.23 -7.93 10.84
C GLU A 159 0.22 -6.58 10.31
N THR A 160 1.52 -6.43 10.02
CA THR A 160 2.11 -5.27 9.37
C THR A 160 3.32 -5.68 8.54
N LEU A 161 3.64 -4.87 7.54
CA LEU A 161 4.86 -4.97 6.75
C LEU A 161 5.52 -3.60 6.67
N THR A 162 6.84 -3.57 6.49
CA THR A 162 7.55 -2.37 6.07
C THR A 162 7.67 -2.31 4.56
N PRO A 163 7.94 -1.12 3.97
CA PRO A 163 8.22 -1.03 2.55
C PRO A 163 9.37 -1.93 2.07
N GLN A 164 10.36 -2.17 2.94
CA GLN A 164 11.51 -3.04 2.67
C GLN A 164 11.14 -4.52 2.69
N ASP A 165 10.20 -4.95 3.54
CA ASP A 165 9.71 -6.33 3.54
C ASP A 165 9.03 -6.64 2.20
N VAL A 166 8.17 -5.73 1.74
CA VAL A 166 7.51 -5.85 0.42
C VAL A 166 8.53 -5.82 -0.71
N GLY A 167 9.54 -4.94 -0.64
CA GLY A 167 10.62 -4.87 -1.61
C GLY A 167 11.54 -6.10 -1.62
N SER A 168 11.44 -6.97 -0.61
CA SER A 168 12.22 -8.23 -0.52
C SER A 168 11.45 -9.43 -1.08
N ILE A 169 10.17 -9.27 -1.44
CA ILE A 169 9.39 -10.30 -2.13
C ILE A 169 10.00 -10.55 -3.51
N LYS A 170 10.10 -11.82 -3.90
CA LYS A 170 10.69 -12.21 -5.18
C LYS A 170 9.98 -11.52 -6.35
N GLY A 171 10.76 -10.81 -7.16
CA GLY A 171 10.29 -10.09 -8.35
C GLY A 171 9.72 -8.71 -8.06
N MET A 172 9.62 -8.29 -6.79
CA MET A 172 9.29 -6.92 -6.41
C MET A 172 10.57 -6.06 -6.34
N GLN A 173 10.48 -4.79 -6.70
CA GLN A 173 11.55 -3.82 -6.48
C GLN A 173 10.97 -2.54 -5.89
N LEU A 174 11.47 -2.12 -4.73
CA LEU A 174 11.12 -0.83 -4.12
C LEU A 174 11.85 0.30 -4.86
N HIS A 175 11.10 1.30 -5.33
CA HIS A 175 11.65 2.48 -6.02
C HIS A 175 11.78 3.68 -5.10
N ASN A 176 10.70 4.00 -4.38
CA ASN A 176 10.66 5.16 -3.50
C ASN A 176 9.69 4.90 -2.35
N ALA A 177 9.97 5.50 -1.20
CA ALA A 177 9.02 5.57 -0.09
C ALA A 177 9.17 6.93 0.59
N GLY A 178 8.06 7.52 1.01
CA GLY A 178 8.10 8.80 1.68
C GLY A 178 6.74 9.40 1.92
N ARG A 179 6.76 10.68 2.32
CA ARG A 179 5.55 11.43 2.59
C ARG A 179 4.97 12.00 1.29
N ASN A 180 3.67 11.91 1.14
CA ASN A 180 2.94 12.62 0.10
C ASN A 180 2.85 14.10 0.48
N GLU A 181 3.70 14.94 -0.12
CA GLU A 181 3.75 16.38 0.13
C GLU A 181 2.52 17.14 -0.42
N LEU A 182 1.77 16.50 -1.32
CA LEU A 182 0.54 17.05 -1.93
C LEU A 182 -0.74 16.58 -1.22
N ALA A 183 -0.62 15.71 -0.21
CA ALA A 183 -1.72 15.41 0.69
C ALA A 183 -2.08 16.68 1.47
N TRP A 184 -3.06 17.43 0.96
CA TRP A 184 -3.65 18.55 1.66
C TRP A 184 -4.00 18.12 3.09
N GLU A 185 -3.66 18.98 4.05
CA GLU A 185 -3.72 18.74 5.50
C GLU A 185 -4.82 17.75 5.91
N LYS A 186 -4.39 16.54 6.32
CA LYS A 186 -5.22 15.40 6.78
C LYS A 186 -5.97 14.61 5.70
N SER A 187 -5.35 14.31 4.57
CA SER A 187 -5.70 13.03 3.93
C SER A 187 -5.31 11.88 4.87
N ILE A 188 -6.13 10.84 4.97
CA ILE A 188 -5.82 9.66 5.79
C ILE A 188 -4.63 8.85 5.26
N ARG A 189 -4.03 9.21 4.12
CA ARG A 189 -2.95 8.47 3.46
C ARG A 189 -1.76 9.39 3.16
N ASN A 190 -1.01 9.73 4.21
CA ASN A 190 0.07 10.72 4.13
C ASN A 190 1.39 10.16 3.62
N TYR A 191 1.52 8.84 3.52
CA TYR A 191 2.74 8.17 3.14
C TYR A 191 2.49 7.25 1.96
N TYR A 192 3.53 7.00 1.19
CA TYR A 192 3.47 6.10 0.05
C TYR A 192 4.76 5.31 -0.08
N SER A 193 4.65 4.18 -0.77
CA SER A 193 5.78 3.46 -1.36
C SER A 193 5.42 3.01 -2.75
N THR A 194 6.37 3.05 -3.67
CA THR A 194 6.20 2.64 -5.07
C THR A 194 7.11 1.48 -5.41
N TYR A 195 6.58 0.56 -6.21
CA TYR A 195 7.26 -0.66 -6.61
C TYR A 195 7.05 -0.97 -8.09
N SER A 196 7.95 -1.76 -8.65
CA SER A 196 7.68 -2.59 -9.83
C SER A 196 7.54 -4.06 -9.42
N TYR A 197 6.90 -4.84 -10.29
CA TYR A 197 6.80 -6.30 -10.16
C TYR A 197 7.03 -6.99 -11.50
N ASP A 198 7.94 -7.96 -11.55
CA ASP A 198 8.37 -8.63 -12.78
C ASP A 198 7.20 -9.24 -13.59
N ALA A 199 6.12 -9.67 -12.93
CA ALA A 199 4.96 -10.25 -13.63
C ALA A 199 4.17 -9.22 -14.45
N PHE A 200 4.32 -7.92 -14.18
CA PHE A 200 3.70 -6.86 -14.97
C PHE A 200 4.56 -6.43 -16.17
N SER A 201 5.67 -7.11 -16.45
CA SER A 201 6.52 -6.79 -17.61
C SER A 201 5.79 -6.98 -18.93
N HIS A 202 6.34 -6.35 -19.97
CA HIS A 202 5.84 -6.49 -21.33
C HIS A 202 5.82 -7.95 -21.82
N GLU A 203 6.80 -8.76 -21.39
CA GLU A 203 6.93 -10.17 -21.77
C GLU A 203 5.78 -11.01 -21.23
N ASN A 204 5.31 -10.67 -20.03
CA ASN A 204 4.29 -11.42 -19.31
C ASN A 204 2.87 -10.96 -19.62
N THR A 205 2.69 -9.66 -19.89
CA THR A 205 1.36 -9.07 -20.08
C THR A 205 1.01 -8.79 -21.54
N GLY A 206 2.01 -8.77 -22.43
CA GLY A 206 1.84 -8.42 -23.84
C GLY A 206 1.56 -6.94 -24.09
N PHE A 207 1.67 -6.07 -23.07
CA PHE A 207 1.67 -4.61 -23.21
C PHE A 207 3.06 -4.10 -23.54
N THR A 208 3.23 -3.13 -24.43
CA THR A 208 4.54 -2.76 -24.98
C THR A 208 5.38 -1.80 -24.12
N GLY A 209 5.29 -1.89 -22.78
CA GLY A 209 6.14 -1.15 -21.85
C GLY A 209 6.16 -1.70 -20.41
N ASP A 210 7.29 -1.53 -19.71
CA ASP A 210 7.53 -2.02 -18.34
C ASP A 210 7.21 -0.96 -17.26
N ASN A 211 6.17 -0.15 -17.49
CA ASN A 211 5.89 1.03 -16.66
C ASN A 211 4.74 0.85 -15.67
N THR A 212 4.32 -0.38 -15.40
CA THR A 212 3.32 -0.65 -14.36
C THR A 212 3.92 -0.38 -12.99
N ILE A 213 3.35 0.59 -12.27
CA ILE A 213 3.78 0.98 -10.93
C ILE A 213 2.75 0.50 -9.93
N ILE A 214 3.20 -0.18 -8.89
CA ILE A 214 2.39 -0.50 -7.72
C ILE A 214 2.63 0.61 -6.69
N THR A 215 1.58 1.32 -6.29
CA THR A 215 1.65 2.34 -5.24
C THR A 215 0.88 1.88 -4.01
N MET A 216 1.53 1.81 -2.86
CA MET A 216 0.90 1.51 -1.58
C MET A 216 0.79 2.77 -0.75
N TYR A 217 -0.44 3.20 -0.48
CA TYR A 217 -0.79 4.44 0.23
C TYR A 217 -1.11 4.17 1.70
N GLN A 218 -0.19 4.63 2.55
CA GLN A 218 -0.09 4.31 3.97
C GLN A 218 -0.59 5.48 4.84
N ILE A 219 -1.19 5.13 5.98
CA ILE A 219 -1.63 6.09 6.99
C ILE A 219 -0.46 6.55 7.85
N ASP A 220 0.31 5.57 8.34
CA ASP A 220 1.46 5.74 9.20
C ASP A 220 2.77 5.52 8.42
N ASP A 221 3.82 6.23 8.82
CA ASP A 221 5.11 6.19 8.13
C ASP A 221 5.72 4.78 8.17
N GLY A 222 5.98 4.22 6.98
CA GLY A 222 6.63 2.92 6.85
C GLY A 222 5.80 1.73 7.35
N ILE A 223 4.50 1.89 7.57
CA ILE A 223 3.60 0.82 8.00
C ILE A 223 2.61 0.50 6.90
N ILE A 224 2.70 -0.72 6.37
CA ILE A 224 1.71 -1.32 5.49
C ILE A 224 0.86 -2.27 6.35
N ALA A 225 -0.34 -1.82 6.68
CA ALA A 225 -1.37 -2.63 7.34
C ALA A 225 -2.30 -3.31 6.31
N PRO A 226 -3.11 -4.32 6.69
CA PRO A 226 -4.04 -5.01 5.82
C PRO A 226 -5.01 -4.11 5.02
N ASP A 227 -5.39 -2.96 5.56
CA ASP A 227 -6.28 -1.97 4.92
C ASP A 227 -5.54 -0.85 4.16
N THR A 228 -4.22 -0.97 4.04
CA THR A 228 -3.41 -0.11 3.15
C THR A 228 -3.96 -0.22 1.74
N MET A 229 -4.13 0.92 1.08
CA MET A 229 -4.63 0.95 -0.29
C MET A 229 -3.48 0.71 -1.25
N VAL A 230 -3.70 -0.20 -2.19
CA VAL A 230 -2.78 -0.55 -3.25
C VAL A 230 -3.42 -0.15 -4.57
N ASN A 231 -2.67 0.59 -5.38
CA ASN A 231 -3.00 0.90 -6.76
C ASN A 231 -1.99 0.23 -7.68
N ILE A 232 -2.46 -0.31 -8.80
CA ILE A 232 -1.64 -0.91 -9.85
C ILE A 232 -1.89 -0.10 -11.11
N ASP A 233 -1.03 0.87 -11.36
CA ASP A 233 -1.25 1.90 -12.37
C ASP A 233 -0.29 1.71 -13.55
N LEU A 234 -0.84 1.70 -14.76
CA LEU A 234 -0.11 2.06 -15.98
C LEU A 234 -0.55 3.44 -16.42
N TRP A 235 0.42 4.36 -16.56
CA TRP A 235 0.12 5.72 -16.97
C TRP A 235 -0.50 5.72 -18.36
N LYS A 236 -1.64 6.41 -18.51
CA LYS A 236 -2.42 6.47 -19.75
C LYS A 236 -1.61 6.94 -20.96
N THR A 237 -0.68 7.88 -20.76
CA THR A 237 0.26 8.37 -21.79
C THR A 237 1.07 7.24 -22.42
N ASP A 238 1.35 6.22 -21.63
CA ASP A 238 2.11 5.08 -22.07
C ASP A 238 1.16 4.10 -22.78
N ALA A 239 -0.05 3.88 -22.24
CA ALA A 239 -1.08 3.06 -22.87
C ALA A 239 -1.48 3.51 -24.30
N ASP A 240 -1.49 4.83 -24.59
CA ASP A 240 -1.75 5.38 -25.94
C ASP A 240 -0.66 5.05 -26.97
N VAL A 241 0.58 4.89 -26.52
CA VAL A 241 1.68 4.38 -27.35
C VAL A 241 1.56 2.87 -27.53
N TYR A 242 1.00 2.17 -26.53
CA TYR A 242 1.04 0.71 -26.44
C TYR A 242 -0.11 -0.04 -27.09
N LEU A 243 -1.29 0.57 -27.19
CA LEU A 243 -2.47 -0.05 -27.80
C LEU A 243 -2.72 0.43 -29.24
N GLY A 244 -1.77 1.16 -29.82
CA GLY A 244 -1.73 1.48 -31.25
C GLY A 244 -2.73 2.54 -31.71
N THR A 245 -3.24 3.38 -30.81
CA THR A 245 -4.22 4.44 -31.12
C THR A 245 -3.59 5.78 -31.49
N THR A 246 -2.27 5.91 -31.45
CA THR A 246 -1.59 6.99 -32.17
C THR A 246 -1.72 6.75 -33.68
N GLN A 247 -2.84 7.20 -34.25
CA GLN A 247 -2.89 7.57 -35.66
C GLN A 247 -1.78 8.58 -35.92
N ASN A 248 -0.89 8.25 -36.85
CA ASN A 248 -0.14 9.26 -37.59
C ASN A 248 -1.10 10.19 -38.34
#